data_AF-A0A6P2MPF8-F1
#
_entry.id   AF-A0A6P2MPF8-F1
#
_cell.length_a   1.000
_cell.length_b   1.000
_cell.length_c   1.000
_cell.angle_alpha   90.00
_cell.angle_beta   90.00
_cell.angle_gamma   90.00
#
_symmetry.space_group_name_H-M   'P 1'
#
loop_
_entity.id
_entity.type
_entity.pdbx_description
1 polymer ?
#
loop_
_entity_poly.entity_id
_entity_poly.type
_entity_poly.pdbx_seq_one_letter_code
_entity_poly.pdbx_strand_id
1 'polypeptide(L)'
;MDIPKTRSPRDSHFDWERFSRLVIDSYGSFESPDYSFVKLRFSVAKYPDVIRFLEGNYDFSEDTEPNSDVSYGYLLTGDVDEFILRVSLVGPYYYLSSLSPDGSQRPPKIDYPTTSSMIPLIRHMKRVGMIFTPVDVLNKRFAFGGQYSSAYSIIYCYGDEPSWIQG
;
A
#
# COMPACT_ATOMS: atom_id res chain seq x y z
N MET A 1 -9.07 44.78 -1.67
CA MET A 1 -9.75 43.70 -2.43
C MET A 1 -8.79 42.55 -2.48
N ASP A 2 -9.01 41.56 -1.62
CA ASP A 2 -8.13 40.41 -1.47
C ASP A 2 -8.25 39.49 -2.69
N ILE A 3 -7.11 39.23 -3.31
CA ILE A 3 -6.95 38.22 -4.35
C ILE A 3 -7.31 36.88 -3.70
N PRO A 4 -8.25 36.08 -4.27
CA PRO A 4 -8.55 34.77 -3.72
C PRO A 4 -7.26 33.94 -3.77
N LYS A 5 -6.81 33.48 -2.60
CA LYS A 5 -5.71 32.52 -2.47
C LYS A 5 -6.01 31.35 -3.40
N THR A 6 -5.19 31.23 -4.44
CA THR A 6 -5.14 30.10 -5.35
C THR A 6 -5.10 28.82 -4.52
N ARG A 7 -6.13 27.98 -4.67
CA ARG A 7 -6.19 26.65 -4.06
C ARG A 7 -4.91 25.90 -4.44
N SER A 8 -4.19 25.41 -3.45
CA SER A 8 -3.05 24.51 -3.62
C SER A 8 -3.53 23.23 -4.35
N PRO A 9 -2.79 22.64 -5.32
CA PRO A 9 -3.22 21.47 -6.09
C PRO A 9 -3.28 20.14 -5.31
N ARG A 10 -3.31 20.18 -3.97
CA ARG A 10 -3.02 19.06 -3.07
C ARG A 10 -4.26 18.33 -2.54
N ASP A 11 -5.36 18.35 -3.27
CA ASP A 11 -6.39 17.34 -3.06
C ASP A 11 -6.00 16.15 -3.95
N SER A 12 -5.32 15.16 -3.37
CA SER A 12 -5.19 13.87 -4.03
C SER A 12 -6.62 13.40 -4.32
N HIS A 13 -6.98 13.27 -5.60
CA HIS A 13 -8.26 12.73 -6.05
C HIS A 13 -8.30 11.20 -5.78
N PHE A 14 -7.92 10.78 -4.57
CA PHE A 14 -8.08 9.42 -4.14
C PHE A 14 -9.57 9.14 -3.97
N ASP A 15 -10.05 8.12 -4.66
CA ASP A 15 -11.46 7.75 -4.68
C ASP A 15 -11.84 7.04 -3.37
N TRP A 16 -12.19 7.84 -2.36
CA TRP A 16 -12.58 7.36 -1.03
C TRP A 16 -13.89 6.57 -1.03
N GLU A 17 -14.79 6.83 -1.99
CA GLU A 17 -16.03 6.05 -2.14
C GLU A 17 -15.71 4.64 -2.64
N ARG A 18 -14.84 4.52 -3.64
CA ARG A 18 -14.33 3.22 -4.10
C ARG A 18 -13.55 2.51 -3.00
N PHE A 19 -12.70 3.22 -2.26
CA PHE A 19 -11.99 2.65 -1.10
C PHE A 19 -12.98 2.04 -0.10
N SER A 20 -13.98 2.81 0.32
CA SER A 20 -14.97 2.35 1.31
C SER A 20 -15.72 1.11 0.83
N ARG A 21 -16.12 1.07 -0.45
CA ARG A 21 -16.73 -0.12 -1.05
C ARG A 21 -15.80 -1.32 -1.02
N LEU A 22 -14.54 -1.18 -1.41
CA LEU A 22 -13.57 -2.29 -1.42
C LEU A 22 -13.25 -2.82 -0.01
N VAL A 23 -13.24 -1.94 0.99
CA VAL A 23 -13.12 -2.31 2.40
C VAL A 23 -14.34 -3.12 2.83
N ILE A 24 -15.56 -2.64 2.56
CA ILE A 24 -16.80 -3.38 2.87
C ILE A 24 -16.86 -4.70 2.12
N ASP A 25 -16.48 -4.75 0.85
CA ASP A 25 -16.48 -5.98 0.05
C ASP A 25 -15.50 -7.03 0.58
N SER A 26 -14.43 -6.62 1.28
CA SER A 26 -13.42 -7.53 1.82
C SER A 26 -13.71 -7.90 3.28
N TYR A 27 -14.06 -6.94 4.12
CA TYR A 27 -14.26 -7.11 5.56
C TYR A 27 -15.73 -7.28 5.98
N GLY A 28 -16.68 -7.03 5.08
CA GLY A 28 -18.12 -6.98 5.37
C GLY A 28 -18.60 -5.68 6.02
N SER A 29 -17.81 -5.07 6.91
CA SER A 29 -18.21 -3.87 7.67
C SER A 29 -16.99 -3.09 8.17
N PHE A 30 -17.15 -1.78 8.36
CA PHE A 30 -16.19 -0.97 9.10
C PHE A 30 -16.31 -1.20 10.61
N GLU A 31 -17.52 -1.31 11.14
CA GLU A 31 -17.81 -1.45 12.57
C GLU A 31 -17.43 -2.82 13.13
N SER A 32 -17.59 -3.88 12.34
CA SER A 32 -17.31 -5.27 12.74
C SER A 32 -16.59 -6.02 11.61
N PRO A 33 -15.30 -5.69 11.37
CA PRO A 33 -14.55 -6.24 10.26
C PRO A 33 -14.24 -7.74 10.45
N ASP A 34 -14.53 -8.53 9.42
CA ASP A 34 -14.16 -9.94 9.35
C ASP A 34 -12.84 -10.12 8.59
N TYR A 35 -11.83 -10.69 9.25
CA TYR A 35 -10.51 -10.97 8.68
C TYR A 35 -10.39 -12.38 8.08
N SER A 36 -11.46 -13.19 8.10
CA SER A 36 -11.45 -14.57 7.61
C SER A 36 -11.00 -14.70 6.15
N PHE A 37 -11.26 -13.67 5.32
CA PHE A 37 -10.86 -13.63 3.92
C PHE A 37 -9.33 -13.67 3.72
N VAL A 38 -8.55 -13.19 4.69
CA VAL A 38 -7.09 -13.09 4.59
C VAL A 38 -6.48 -14.47 4.41
N LYS A 39 -6.87 -15.43 5.26
CA LYS A 39 -6.41 -16.83 5.19
C LYS A 39 -6.78 -17.48 3.86
N LEU A 40 -8.00 -17.24 3.39
CA LEU A 40 -8.46 -17.75 2.09
C LEU A 40 -7.61 -17.18 0.95
N ARG A 41 -7.31 -15.87 0.98
CA ARG A 41 -6.58 -15.19 -0.10
C ARG A 41 -5.07 -15.45 -0.07
N PHE A 42 -4.48 -15.84 1.06
CA PHE A 42 -3.10 -16.36 1.07
C PHE A 42 -3.00 -17.77 0.46
N SER A 43 -4.07 -18.57 0.55
CA SER A 43 -4.08 -19.91 -0.07
C SER A 43 -4.24 -19.90 -1.60
N VAL A 44 -4.63 -18.77 -2.19
CA VAL A 44 -4.87 -18.62 -3.63
C VAL A 44 -4.13 -17.37 -4.11
N ALA A 45 -2.97 -17.54 -4.72
CA ALA A 45 -2.11 -16.44 -5.17
C ALA A 45 -2.91 -15.38 -5.96
N LYS A 46 -3.12 -14.20 -5.35
CA LYS A 46 -4.06 -13.18 -5.84
C LYS A 46 -3.53 -12.35 -7.01
N TYR A 47 -2.21 -12.27 -7.15
CA TYR A 47 -1.54 -11.38 -8.11
C TYR A 47 -0.44 -12.08 -8.91
N PRO A 48 -0.76 -13.11 -9.72
CA PRO A 48 0.23 -13.85 -10.51
C PRO A 48 0.97 -12.96 -11.52
N ASP A 49 0.33 -11.89 -12.02
CA ASP A 49 0.99 -10.92 -12.90
C ASP A 49 2.10 -10.13 -12.20
N VAL A 50 1.88 -9.76 -10.94
CA VAL A 50 2.88 -9.05 -10.14
C VAL A 50 4.06 -9.97 -9.87
N ILE A 51 3.81 -11.18 -9.37
CA ILE A 51 4.87 -12.18 -9.11
C ILE A 51 5.72 -12.45 -10.35
N ARG A 52 5.09 -12.75 -11.50
CA ARG A 52 5.82 -13.00 -12.75
C ARG A 52 6.67 -11.81 -13.18
N PHE A 53 6.20 -10.59 -12.90
CA PHE A 53 6.99 -9.39 -13.18
C PHE A 53 8.18 -9.28 -12.24
N LEU A 54 8.01 -9.59 -10.95
CA LEU A 54 9.10 -9.59 -9.97
C LEU A 54 10.17 -10.62 -10.36
N GLU A 55 9.77 -11.87 -10.60
CA GLU A 55 10.67 -12.98 -10.99
C GLU A 55 11.50 -12.67 -12.25
N GLY A 56 10.97 -11.87 -13.17
CA GLY A 56 11.66 -11.50 -14.40
C GLY A 56 12.54 -10.24 -14.32
N ASN A 57 12.45 -9.45 -13.25
CA ASN A 57 13.06 -8.11 -13.20
C ASN A 57 13.81 -7.77 -11.91
N TYR A 58 13.63 -8.53 -10.83
CA TYR A 58 14.21 -8.23 -9.52
C TYR A 58 14.67 -9.49 -8.81
N ASP A 59 15.72 -9.36 -7.99
CA ASP A 59 15.94 -10.28 -6.88
C ASP A 59 15.03 -9.85 -5.73
N PHE A 60 14.23 -10.77 -5.20
CA PHE A 60 13.24 -10.44 -4.17
C PHE A 60 12.98 -11.60 -3.22
N SER A 61 12.55 -11.26 -2.01
CA SER A 61 12.05 -12.21 -1.01
C SER A 61 10.67 -11.77 -0.51
N GLU A 62 9.84 -12.73 -0.13
CA GLU A 62 8.54 -12.45 0.49
C GLU A 62 8.71 -12.17 1.99
N ASP A 63 8.14 -11.06 2.47
CA ASP A 63 8.17 -10.62 3.87
C ASP A 63 6.76 -10.53 4.50
N THR A 64 5.79 -11.23 3.90
CA THR A 64 4.42 -11.33 4.39
C THR A 64 4.38 -12.02 5.77
N GLU A 65 3.79 -11.38 6.78
CA GLU A 65 3.47 -11.96 8.08
C GLU A 65 1.97 -12.37 8.11
N PRO A 66 1.64 -13.67 7.97
CA PRO A 66 0.25 -14.11 7.78
C PRO A 66 -0.71 -13.80 8.93
N ASN A 67 -0.17 -13.48 10.11
CA ASN A 67 -0.95 -13.20 11.32
C ASN A 67 -1.32 -11.73 11.51
N SER A 68 -0.71 -10.81 10.76
CA SER A 68 -0.95 -9.36 10.87
C SER A 68 -1.18 -8.68 9.53
N ASP A 69 -0.70 -9.28 8.45
CA ASP A 69 -0.75 -8.66 7.13
C ASP A 69 -2.07 -8.96 6.44
N VAL A 70 -2.64 -7.90 5.89
CA VAL A 70 -3.76 -7.92 4.95
C VAL A 70 -3.27 -7.55 3.55
N SER A 71 -2.00 -7.86 3.27
CA SER A 71 -1.29 -7.63 2.03
C SER A 71 -0.22 -8.70 1.83
N TYR A 72 0.24 -8.85 0.58
CA TYR A 72 1.52 -9.49 0.33
C TYR A 72 2.63 -8.47 0.47
N GLY A 73 3.71 -8.86 1.12
CA GLY A 73 4.90 -8.04 1.24
C GLY A 73 6.10 -8.66 0.55
N TYR A 74 6.88 -7.81 -0.12
CA TYR A 74 8.09 -8.20 -0.81
C TYR A 74 9.20 -7.21 -0.53
N LEU A 75 10.37 -7.73 -0.19
CA LEU A 75 11.64 -7.01 -0.18
C LEU A 75 12.31 -7.21 -1.53
N LEU A 76 12.57 -6.12 -2.25
CA LEU A 76 13.20 -6.14 -3.57
C LEU A 76 14.56 -5.48 -3.53
N THR A 77 15.52 -6.09 -4.20
CA THR A 77 16.85 -5.53 -4.42
C THR A 77 16.90 -4.91 -5.81
N GLY A 78 17.03 -3.59 -5.88
CA GLY A 78 17.32 -2.85 -7.10
C GLY A 78 18.82 -2.75 -7.39
N ASP A 79 19.19 -1.96 -8.39
CA ASP A 79 20.60 -1.81 -8.79
C ASP A 79 21.46 -1.12 -7.72
N VAL A 80 20.85 -0.22 -6.95
CA VAL A 80 21.56 0.64 -5.98
C VAL A 80 20.90 0.63 -4.60
N ASP A 81 19.61 0.32 -4.49
CA ASP A 81 18.86 0.39 -3.25
C ASP A 81 17.88 -0.78 -3.11
N GLU A 82 17.59 -1.12 -1.85
CA GLU A 82 16.50 -2.03 -1.48
C GLU A 82 15.20 -1.26 -1.25
N PHE A 83 14.09 -1.90 -1.57
CA PHE A 83 12.78 -1.31 -1.35
C PHE A 83 11.71 -2.36 -1.09
N ILE A 84 10.69 -1.93 -0.36
CA ILE A 84 9.54 -2.75 -0.01
C ILE A 84 8.41 -2.44 -0.97
N LEU A 85 7.81 -3.51 -1.51
CA LEU A 85 6.52 -3.50 -2.18
C LEU A 85 5.51 -4.17 -1.26
N ARG A 86 4.40 -3.48 -1.00
CA ARG A 86 3.23 -4.09 -0.37
C ARG A 86 2.06 -4.05 -1.33
N VAL A 87 1.38 -5.19 -1.47
CA VAL A 87 0.25 -5.36 -2.39
C VAL A 87 -0.97 -5.80 -1.60
N SER A 88 -1.96 -4.93 -1.50
CA SER A 88 -3.11 -5.12 -0.62
C SER A 88 -3.94 -6.34 -1.02
N LEU A 89 -4.42 -7.09 -0.04
CA LEU A 89 -5.50 -8.05 -0.24
C LEU A 89 -6.86 -7.36 -0.28
N VAL A 90 -6.99 -6.09 0.10
CA VAL A 90 -8.23 -5.31 0.16
C VAL A 90 -8.26 -4.34 -1.01
N GLY A 91 -8.80 -4.77 -2.15
CA GLY A 91 -8.75 -3.98 -3.38
C GLY A 91 -7.38 -3.97 -4.08
N PRO A 92 -7.25 -3.27 -5.23
CA PRO A 92 -6.05 -3.28 -6.06
C PRO A 92 -5.07 -2.19 -5.63
N TYR A 93 -4.71 -2.12 -4.35
CA TYR A 93 -3.81 -1.08 -3.82
C TYR A 93 -2.38 -1.60 -3.66
N TYR A 94 -1.41 -0.73 -3.86
CA TYR A 94 -0.02 -1.01 -3.52
C TYR A 94 0.70 0.25 -3.02
N TYR A 95 1.76 0.05 -2.24
CA TYR A 95 2.75 1.10 -1.98
C TYR A 95 4.17 0.59 -2.22
N LEU A 96 5.06 1.54 -2.47
CA LEU A 96 6.50 1.32 -2.59
C LEU A 96 7.24 2.23 -1.62
N SER A 97 8.17 1.67 -0.87
CA SER A 97 8.97 2.39 0.11
C SER A 97 10.44 2.00 -0.03
N SER A 98 11.33 2.98 -0.19
CA SER A 98 12.77 2.73 -0.09
C SER A 98 13.15 2.38 1.33
N LEU A 99 14.11 1.47 1.49
CA LEU A 99 14.74 1.21 2.78
C LEU A 99 15.93 2.14 2.99
N SER A 100 16.05 2.66 4.20
CA SER A 100 17.25 3.34 4.66
C SER A 100 18.32 2.30 5.09
N PRO A 101 19.61 2.68 5.18
CA PRO A 101 20.67 1.76 5.61
C PRO A 101 20.49 1.15 7.01
N ASP A 102 19.66 1.77 7.85
CA ASP A 102 19.29 1.28 9.18
C ASP A 102 18.08 0.31 9.16
N GLY A 103 17.59 -0.06 7.98
CA GLY A 103 16.42 -0.92 7.79
C GLY A 103 15.07 -0.21 7.91
N SER A 104 15.05 1.12 8.13
CA SER A 104 13.79 1.86 8.26
C SER A 104 13.14 2.16 6.91
N GLN A 105 11.81 2.06 6.84
CA GLN A 105 11.03 2.43 5.66
C GLN A 105 10.92 3.94 5.51
N ARG A 106 11.22 4.45 4.30
CA ARG A 106 10.96 5.85 3.95
C ARG A 106 9.49 6.05 3.51
N PRO A 107 8.90 7.23 3.69
CA PRO A 107 7.53 7.47 3.24
C PRO A 107 7.36 7.19 1.74
N PRO A 108 6.28 6.51 1.33
CA PRO A 108 6.02 6.22 -0.08
C PRO A 108 5.78 7.51 -0.87
N LYS A 109 6.53 7.68 -1.97
CA LYS A 109 6.46 8.85 -2.85
C LYS A 109 6.56 8.42 -4.31
N ILE A 110 5.67 8.95 -5.15
CA ILE A 110 5.66 8.67 -6.60
C ILE A 110 6.20 9.84 -7.44
N ASP A 111 6.19 11.05 -6.89
CA ASP A 111 6.55 12.30 -7.60
C ASP A 111 8.06 12.47 -7.81
N TYR A 112 8.86 11.66 -7.14
CA TYR A 112 10.30 11.55 -7.38
C TYR A 112 10.60 10.07 -7.59
N PRO A 113 11.23 9.66 -8.70
CA PRO A 113 11.83 8.35 -8.73
C PRO A 113 12.94 8.39 -7.68
N THR A 114 12.68 7.85 -6.49
CA THR A 114 13.71 7.76 -5.45
C THR A 114 14.85 6.87 -5.92
N THR A 115 14.60 6.00 -6.91
CA THR A 115 15.60 5.29 -7.73
C THR A 115 15.10 4.98 -9.14
N SER A 116 16.03 4.79 -10.09
CA SER A 116 15.75 4.28 -11.44
C SER A 116 15.04 2.92 -11.41
N SER A 117 15.36 2.08 -10.43
CA SER A 117 14.90 0.68 -10.37
C SER A 117 13.42 0.53 -9.97
N MET A 118 12.77 1.53 -9.35
CA MET A 118 11.32 1.47 -9.06
C MET A 118 10.43 1.82 -10.25
N ILE A 119 10.95 2.56 -11.24
CA ILE A 119 10.15 3.08 -12.36
C ILE A 119 9.50 1.95 -13.18
N PRO A 120 10.21 0.86 -13.56
CA PRO A 120 9.61 -0.25 -14.29
C PRO A 120 8.44 -0.87 -13.52
N LEU A 121 8.61 -1.09 -12.22
CA LEU A 121 7.56 -1.62 -11.36
C LEU A 121 6.35 -0.70 -11.26
N ILE A 122 6.54 0.60 -11.02
CA ILE A 122 5.43 1.57 -10.98
C ILE A 122 4.63 1.55 -12.30
N ARG A 123 5.33 1.51 -13.44
CA ARG A 123 4.68 1.42 -14.77
C ARG A 123 3.91 0.10 -14.92
N HIS A 124 4.50 -1.01 -14.48
CA HIS A 124 3.84 -2.31 -14.52
C HIS A 124 2.58 -2.31 -13.66
N MET A 125 2.67 -1.90 -12.40
CA MET A 125 1.55 -1.85 -11.45
C MET A 125 0.39 -1.03 -12.01
N LYS A 126 0.67 0.17 -12.56
CA LYS A 126 -0.34 0.99 -13.23
C LYS A 126 -1.00 0.26 -14.41
N ARG A 127 -0.21 -0.43 -15.25
CA ARG A 127 -0.70 -1.15 -16.42
C ARG A 127 -1.64 -2.31 -16.03
N VAL A 128 -1.37 -2.99 -14.92
CA VAL A 128 -2.24 -4.08 -14.41
C VAL A 128 -3.39 -3.56 -13.54
N GLY A 129 -3.62 -2.24 -13.51
CA GLY A 129 -4.77 -1.63 -12.85
C GLY A 129 -4.61 -1.43 -11.34
N MET A 130 -3.38 -1.55 -10.81
CA MET A 130 -3.07 -1.30 -9.41
C MET A 130 -3.00 0.21 -9.13
N ILE A 131 -3.43 0.59 -7.93
CA ILE A 131 -3.57 1.97 -7.47
C ILE A 131 -2.49 2.22 -6.43
N PHE A 132 -1.60 3.16 -6.72
CA PHE A 132 -0.59 3.59 -5.76
C PHE A 132 -1.24 4.32 -4.59
N THR A 133 -0.86 3.97 -3.36
CA THR A 133 -1.32 4.65 -2.15
C THR A 133 -0.22 5.53 -1.57
N PRO A 134 -0.28 6.86 -1.75
CA PRO A 134 0.71 7.79 -1.21
C PRO A 134 0.56 7.97 0.31
N VAL A 135 1.58 8.54 0.94
CA VAL A 135 1.65 8.71 2.41
C VAL A 135 0.46 9.47 3.00
N ASP A 136 -0.08 10.49 2.32
CA ASP A 136 -1.24 11.27 2.76
C ASP A 136 -2.52 10.41 2.81
N VAL A 137 -2.69 9.52 1.83
CA VAL A 137 -3.78 8.54 1.82
C VAL A 137 -3.60 7.54 2.95
N LEU A 138 -2.38 7.02 3.12
CA LEU A 138 -2.10 5.99 4.14
C LEU A 138 -2.27 6.49 5.57
N ASN A 139 -2.03 7.78 5.81
CA ASN A 139 -2.24 8.44 7.09
C ASN A 139 -3.71 8.77 7.37
N LYS A 140 -4.63 8.67 6.40
CA LYS A 140 -6.04 8.93 6.64
C LYS A 140 -6.59 7.90 7.63
N ARG A 141 -7.29 8.34 8.67
CA ARG A 141 -7.84 7.46 9.70
C ARG A 141 -9.36 7.33 9.63
N PHE A 142 -9.86 6.17 10.04
CA PHE A 142 -11.27 5.76 9.99
C PHE A 142 -11.67 5.07 11.30
N ALA A 143 -12.94 5.20 11.68
CA ALA A 143 -13.52 4.29 12.67
C ALA A 143 -13.61 2.89 12.05
N PHE A 144 -12.89 1.93 12.62
CA PHE A 144 -12.80 0.56 12.12
C PHE A 144 -12.64 -0.42 13.29
N GLY A 145 -13.54 -1.39 13.44
CA GLY A 145 -13.50 -2.40 14.51
C GLY A 145 -13.52 -1.82 15.93
N GLY A 146 -14.19 -0.68 16.14
CA GLY A 146 -14.25 0.00 17.45
C GLY A 146 -13.03 0.85 17.80
N GLN A 147 -12.06 1.00 16.89
CA GLN A 147 -10.89 1.85 17.06
C GLN A 147 -10.72 2.83 15.89
N TYR A 148 -9.77 3.76 16.01
CA TYR A 148 -9.46 4.70 14.93
C TYR A 148 -8.19 4.25 14.21
N SER A 149 -8.36 3.50 13.10
CA SER A 149 -7.27 2.88 12.35
C SER A 149 -6.87 3.72 11.14
N SER A 150 -5.58 3.76 10.82
CA SER A 150 -5.11 4.35 9.56
C SER A 150 -5.57 3.51 8.36
N ALA A 151 -5.61 4.13 7.17
CA ALA A 151 -5.84 3.42 5.93
C ALA A 151 -4.76 2.35 5.75
N TYR A 152 -3.51 2.65 6.09
CA TYR A 152 -2.43 1.66 6.11
C TYR A 152 -2.83 0.40 6.89
N SER A 153 -3.30 0.58 8.13
CA SER A 153 -3.70 -0.54 8.99
C SER A 153 -4.85 -1.36 8.40
N ILE A 154 -5.77 -0.70 7.70
CA ILE A 154 -6.94 -1.33 7.09
C ILE A 154 -6.56 -2.13 5.83
N ILE A 155 -5.59 -1.67 5.03
CA ILE A 155 -5.31 -2.28 3.72
C ILE A 155 -3.93 -2.94 3.59
N TYR A 156 -3.03 -2.85 4.57
CA TYR A 156 -1.72 -3.52 4.51
C TYR A 156 -1.37 -4.37 5.74
N CYS A 157 -1.37 -3.81 6.95
CA CYS A 157 -0.96 -4.52 8.16
C CYS A 157 -1.59 -3.89 9.40
N TYR A 158 -2.33 -4.65 10.19
CA TYR A 158 -2.95 -4.16 11.43
C TYR A 158 -2.09 -4.36 12.68
N GLY A 159 -0.94 -5.03 12.55
CA GLY A 159 -0.06 -5.37 13.67
C GLY A 159 1.03 -4.34 13.94
N ASP A 160 1.59 -3.73 12.90
CA ASP A 160 2.69 -2.76 13.01
C ASP A 160 2.54 -1.65 11.97
N GLU A 161 2.64 -0.39 12.40
CA GLU A 161 2.57 0.78 11.52
C GLU A 161 3.98 1.36 11.32
N PRO A 162 4.42 1.61 10.06
CA PRO A 162 5.68 2.28 9.80
C PRO A 162 5.75 3.65 10.48
N SER A 163 6.96 4.10 10.84
CA SER A 163 7.20 5.35 11.58
C SER A 163 6.67 6.64 10.92
N TRP A 164 6.35 6.59 9.62
CA TRP A 164 5.75 7.68 8.86
C TRP A 164 4.21 7.68 8.84
N ILE A 165 3.58 6.69 9.49
CA ILE A 165 2.18 6.75 9.88
C ILE A 165 2.08 7.55 11.19
N GLN A 166 1.28 8.60 11.17
CA GLN A 166 1.05 9.50 12.29
C GLN A 166 -0.20 9.04 13.05
N GLY A 167 -0.08 9.02 14.39
CA GLY A 167 -1.16 8.71 15.34
C GLY A 167 -2.26 9.76 15.35
#